data_AF-A0A6P5P2D4-F1
#
_entry.id   AF-A0A6P5P2D4-F1
#
_cell.length_a   1.000
_cell.length_b   1.000
_cell.length_c   1.000
_cell.angle_alpha   90.00
_cell.angle_beta   90.00
_cell.angle_gamma   90.00
#
_symmetry.space_group_name_H-M   'P 1'
#
loop_
_entity.id
_entity.type
_entity.pdbx_description
1 polymer ?
#
loop_
_entity_poly.entity_id
_entity_poly.type
_entity_poly.pdbx_seq_one_letter_code
_entity_poly.pdbx_strand_id
1 'polypeptide(L)'
;PPVEFDVAFSHENTGSLCTVLSKRPEETPRKDPPSNDPFTETIRKYFPETWVWDIVTVNSTGVAEVEMTVPDTITEWKAGALYLSKDTGLGLSFLAPLQVFQPFFVENSLPYSVAHGEAFMLKATVMNYLPTSMQIDVQLQDSPDFTAVPVGDYQDSYCLSANGRHTSSWLVTPKSLGNVNFSVSAEAQQSPEPCGSEVATVPETGRKDTVVKVLIVE
;
A
#
# COMPACT_ATOMS: atom_id res chain seq x y z
N PRO A 1 22.06 34.58 -6.36
CA PRO A 1 20.77 34.06 -5.83
C PRO A 1 21.01 32.61 -5.38
N PRO A 2 20.42 32.12 -4.29
CA PRO A 2 20.47 30.69 -4.01
C PRO A 2 19.82 29.95 -5.18
N VAL A 3 20.50 28.93 -5.69
CA VAL A 3 19.95 28.09 -6.76
C VAL A 3 18.83 27.25 -6.13
N GLU A 4 17.62 27.41 -6.65
CA GLU A 4 16.42 26.73 -6.20
C GLU A 4 16.39 25.34 -6.85
N PHE A 5 16.37 24.28 -6.03
CA PHE A 5 16.33 22.89 -6.48
C PHE A 5 15.13 22.22 -5.84
N ASP A 6 14.25 21.65 -6.66
CA ASP A 6 12.99 21.08 -6.21
C ASP A 6 12.87 19.64 -6.65
N VAL A 7 12.59 18.75 -5.69
CA VAL A 7 12.12 17.39 -5.98
C VAL A 7 10.66 17.47 -6.38
N ALA A 8 10.27 16.81 -7.46
CA ALA A 8 8.87 16.65 -7.80
C ALA A 8 8.62 15.28 -8.40
N PHE A 9 7.48 14.72 -8.06
CA PHE A 9 7.01 13.45 -8.58
C PHE A 9 6.18 13.69 -9.83
N SER A 10 6.44 12.93 -10.89
CA SER A 10 5.66 12.93 -12.13
C SER A 10 5.23 11.51 -12.47
N HIS A 11 4.01 11.37 -12.98
CA HIS A 11 3.48 10.08 -13.43
C HIS A 11 3.84 9.89 -14.91
N GLU A 12 4.54 8.80 -15.23
CA GLU A 12 4.60 8.28 -16.60
C GLU A 12 3.76 7.01 -16.73
N ASN A 13 3.28 6.74 -17.95
CA ASN A 13 2.20 5.81 -18.31
C ASN A 13 2.44 4.30 -18.03
N THR A 14 3.26 3.93 -17.05
CA THR A 14 3.63 2.53 -16.75
C THR A 14 3.92 2.28 -15.27
N GLY A 15 3.13 2.83 -14.33
CA GLY A 15 3.33 2.54 -12.89
C GLY A 15 4.74 2.88 -12.37
N SER A 16 5.46 3.71 -13.11
CA SER A 16 6.80 4.23 -12.83
C SER A 16 6.64 5.72 -12.57
N LEU A 17 7.18 6.16 -11.44
CA LEU A 17 7.14 7.55 -11.04
C LEU A 17 8.47 8.18 -11.48
N CYS A 18 8.44 9.07 -12.47
CA CYS A 18 9.61 9.85 -12.86
C CYS A 18 9.75 11.03 -11.90
N THR A 19 10.88 11.17 -11.21
CA THR A 19 11.13 12.41 -10.47
C THR A 19 11.64 13.47 -11.44
N VAL A 20 10.85 14.51 -11.72
CA VAL A 20 11.23 15.59 -12.64
C VAL A 20 11.66 16.80 -11.82
N LEU A 21 12.94 17.16 -11.88
CA LEU A 21 13.45 18.42 -11.34
C LEU A 21 13.38 19.49 -12.44
N SER A 22 12.20 20.06 -12.77
CA SER A 22 12.13 21.20 -13.73
C SER A 22 10.79 21.97 -13.76
N LYS A 23 10.84 23.23 -14.25
CA LYS A 23 9.70 24.17 -14.41
C LYS A 23 8.80 23.84 -15.63
N ARG A 24 7.47 24.00 -15.42
CA ARG A 24 6.33 23.88 -16.37
C ARG A 24 6.52 24.56 -17.74
N PRO A 25 5.90 24.05 -18.84
CA PRO A 25 4.51 24.40 -19.18
C PRO A 25 3.61 23.29 -19.81
N GLU A 26 2.37 23.68 -20.11
CA GLU A 26 1.06 23.00 -20.36
C GLU A 26 0.83 22.44 -21.79
N GLU A 27 0.14 21.28 -21.96
CA GLU A 27 -1.05 21.13 -22.85
C GLU A 27 -1.74 19.73 -22.96
N THR A 28 -3.08 19.81 -23.02
CA THR A 28 -4.15 19.00 -23.68
C THR A 28 -4.50 17.53 -23.32
N PRO A 29 -5.81 17.19 -23.19
CA PRO A 29 -6.27 15.87 -22.77
C PRO A 29 -6.74 14.97 -23.93
N ARG A 30 -6.43 13.66 -23.90
CA ARG A 30 -7.24 12.64 -24.60
C ARG A 30 -7.02 11.19 -24.12
N LYS A 31 -8.11 10.66 -23.57
CA LYS A 31 -8.62 9.26 -23.42
C LYS A 31 -7.66 8.09 -23.67
N ASP A 32 -7.41 7.36 -22.59
CA ASP A 32 -6.97 5.96 -22.63
C ASP A 32 -8.12 5.01 -23.02
N PRO A 33 -7.81 3.86 -23.66
CA PRO A 33 -8.72 2.74 -23.77
C PRO A 33 -8.77 1.95 -22.44
N PRO A 34 -9.94 1.43 -22.03
CA PRO A 34 -10.06 0.70 -20.76
C PRO A 34 -9.30 -0.62 -20.80
N SER A 35 -8.49 -0.89 -19.77
CA SER A 35 -7.97 -2.22 -19.49
C SER A 35 -9.16 -3.14 -19.17
N ASN A 36 -9.36 -4.15 -19.99
CA ASN A 36 -10.61 -4.91 -20.06
C ASN A 36 -10.65 -6.12 -19.08
N ASP A 37 -10.08 -5.99 -17.88
CA ASP A 37 -10.26 -7.00 -16.82
C ASP A 37 -11.01 -6.38 -15.62
N PRO A 38 -12.31 -6.68 -15.46
CA PRO A 38 -13.16 -6.06 -14.43
C PRO A 38 -12.91 -6.58 -13.00
N PHE A 39 -11.87 -7.40 -12.76
CA PHE A 39 -11.57 -8.01 -11.47
C PHE A 39 -10.11 -7.81 -11.06
N THR A 40 -9.74 -6.58 -10.70
CA THR A 40 -8.37 -6.27 -10.26
C THR A 40 -8.17 -6.60 -8.77
N GLU A 41 -7.44 -7.68 -8.49
CA GLU A 41 -6.84 -7.95 -7.16
C GLU A 41 -5.56 -7.12 -7.00
N THR A 42 -5.42 -6.43 -5.86
CA THR A 42 -4.18 -5.77 -5.47
C THR A 42 -3.41 -6.67 -4.51
N ILE A 43 -2.14 -6.94 -4.80
CA ILE A 43 -1.26 -7.69 -3.90
C ILE A 43 -0.14 -6.77 -3.43
N ARG A 44 -0.07 -6.54 -2.13
CA ARG A 44 0.86 -5.64 -1.46
C ARG A 44 1.86 -6.42 -0.63
N LYS A 45 3.15 -6.27 -0.96
CA LYS A 45 4.27 -7.01 -0.35
C LYS A 45 5.53 -6.19 -0.18
N TYR A 46 5.61 -5.01 -0.79
CA TYR A 46 6.76 -4.12 -0.74
C TYR A 46 6.54 -2.98 0.26
N PHE A 47 6.99 -3.20 1.50
CA PHE A 47 6.82 -2.28 2.63
C PHE A 47 8.18 -1.84 3.21
N PRO A 48 9.03 -1.11 2.46
CA PRO A 48 10.28 -0.59 2.99
C PRO A 48 10.04 0.45 4.09
N GLU A 49 10.96 0.58 5.05
CA GLU A 49 10.95 1.72 5.98
C GLU A 49 11.44 3.00 5.32
N THR A 50 12.44 2.88 4.44
CA THR A 50 12.99 3.97 3.61
C THR A 50 12.93 3.55 2.16
N TRP A 51 12.22 4.33 1.34
CA TRP A 51 11.99 4.00 -0.07
C TRP A 51 13.21 4.25 -0.97
N VAL A 52 13.78 5.46 -0.91
CA VAL A 52 14.89 5.87 -1.79
C VAL A 52 16.05 6.41 -0.96
N TRP A 53 17.25 5.90 -1.22
CA TRP A 53 18.49 6.37 -0.62
C TRP A 53 19.65 6.25 -1.61
N ASP A 54 19.58 7.03 -2.69
CA ASP A 54 20.50 6.94 -3.81
C ASP A 54 21.27 8.24 -4.08
N ILE A 55 22.42 8.09 -4.73
CA ILE A 55 23.23 9.21 -5.23
C ILE A 55 23.06 9.26 -6.74
N VAL A 56 22.50 10.37 -7.23
CA VAL A 56 22.23 10.58 -8.65
C VAL A 56 23.15 11.66 -9.19
N THR A 57 23.83 11.37 -10.30
CA THR A 57 24.65 12.39 -10.99
C THR A 57 23.76 13.17 -11.95
N VAL A 58 23.74 14.48 -11.77
CA VAL A 58 22.96 15.39 -12.60
C VAL A 58 23.77 15.77 -13.84
N ASN A 59 23.12 15.78 -15.01
CA ASN A 59 23.76 16.11 -16.28
C ASN A 59 24.02 17.64 -16.39
N SER A 60 24.60 18.08 -17.51
CA SER A 60 24.91 19.50 -17.74
C SER A 60 23.69 20.41 -17.81
N THR A 61 22.47 19.87 -17.93
CA THR A 61 21.23 20.66 -17.91
C THR A 61 20.69 20.86 -16.49
N GLY A 62 21.32 20.28 -15.46
CA GLY A 62 20.87 20.42 -14.08
C GLY A 62 19.65 19.56 -13.73
N VAL A 63 19.28 18.60 -14.60
CA VAL A 63 18.11 17.73 -14.42
C VAL A 63 18.56 16.28 -14.35
N ALA A 64 17.94 15.52 -13.46
CA ALA A 64 18.03 14.07 -13.43
C ALA A 64 16.63 13.50 -13.24
N GLU A 65 16.33 12.48 -14.02
CA GLU A 65 15.09 11.72 -13.93
C GLU A 65 15.43 10.31 -13.48
N VAL A 66 14.71 9.84 -12.47
CA VAL A 66 14.89 8.51 -11.90
C VAL A 66 13.54 7.84 -11.85
N GLU A 67 13.46 6.69 -12.51
CA GLU A 67 12.33 5.78 -12.44
C GLU A 67 12.42 4.94 -11.17
N MET A 68 11.30 4.81 -10.46
CA MET A 68 11.22 4.07 -9.22
C MET A 68 9.84 3.42 -9.05
N THR A 69 9.83 2.24 -8.44
CA THR A 69 8.59 1.55 -8.05
C THR A 69 8.10 2.12 -6.72
N VAL A 70 6.86 2.60 -6.71
CA VAL A 70 6.20 3.15 -5.52
C VAL A 70 5.96 2.04 -4.49
N PRO A 71 6.24 2.25 -3.19
CA PRO A 71 5.95 1.31 -2.14
C PRO A 71 4.45 0.99 -2.01
N ASP A 72 4.15 -0.23 -1.56
CA ASP A 72 2.77 -0.67 -1.34
C ASP A 72 2.17 -0.12 -0.02
N THR A 73 2.96 0.63 0.75
CA THR A 73 2.50 1.29 1.98
C THR A 73 1.52 2.41 1.62
N ILE A 74 0.28 2.27 2.10
CA ILE A 74 -0.77 3.29 1.97
C ILE A 74 -0.48 4.40 2.97
N THR A 75 0.24 5.43 2.52
CA THR A 75 0.72 6.55 3.35
C THR A 75 1.07 7.76 2.47
N GLU A 76 1.44 8.85 3.11
CA GLU A 76 2.13 9.97 2.46
C GLU A 76 3.65 9.77 2.59
N TRP A 77 4.31 9.55 1.45
CA TRP A 77 5.77 9.57 1.35
C TRP A 77 6.27 11.00 1.19
N LYS A 78 7.45 11.30 1.75
CA LYS A 78 8.10 12.61 1.58
C LYS A 78 9.50 12.38 1.03
N ALA A 79 9.77 12.89 -0.16
CA ALA A 79 11.10 12.88 -0.76
C ALA A 79 11.81 14.21 -0.54
N GLY A 80 13.11 14.14 -0.31
CA GLY A 80 13.99 15.29 -0.26
C GLY A 80 15.36 14.91 -0.82
N ALA A 81 16.14 15.91 -1.22
CA ALA A 81 17.44 15.71 -1.82
C ALA A 81 18.49 16.65 -1.21
N LEU A 82 19.71 16.12 -1.13
CA LEU A 82 20.93 16.86 -0.88
C LEU A 82 21.69 16.98 -2.21
N TYR A 83 22.08 18.19 -2.58
CA TYR A 83 22.88 18.41 -3.78
C TYR A 83 24.26 18.92 -3.44
N LEU A 84 25.25 18.55 -4.25
CA LEU A 84 26.63 19.01 -4.13
C LEU A 84 27.14 19.44 -5.50
N SER A 85 27.58 20.69 -5.60
CA SER A 85 28.14 21.30 -6.80
C SER A 85 29.47 21.96 -6.51
N LYS A 86 30.39 21.95 -7.48
CA LYS A 86 31.67 22.65 -7.36
C LYS A 86 31.51 24.17 -7.34
N ASP A 87 30.52 24.69 -8.07
CA ASP A 87 30.32 26.13 -8.25
C ASP A 87 29.43 26.74 -7.17
N THR A 88 28.44 25.99 -6.69
CA THR A 88 27.43 26.48 -5.74
C THR A 88 27.50 25.84 -4.36
N GLY A 89 28.35 24.83 -4.17
CA GLY A 89 28.51 24.13 -2.89
C GLY A 89 27.37 23.14 -2.60
N LEU A 90 27.02 23.01 -1.33
CA LEU A 90 25.97 22.11 -0.85
C LEU A 90 24.64 22.86 -0.73
N GLY A 91 23.54 22.17 -1.03
CA GLY A 91 22.24 22.61 -0.55
C GLY A 91 21.20 21.50 -0.47
N LEU A 92 20.00 21.93 -0.11
CA LEU A 92 18.87 21.10 0.29
C LEU A 92 17.65 21.46 -0.56
N SER A 93 16.89 20.45 -0.98
CA SER A 93 15.59 20.67 -1.61
C SER A 93 14.49 20.88 -0.56
N PHE A 94 13.35 21.40 -1.00
CA PHE A 94 12.10 21.23 -0.25
C PHE A 94 11.64 19.77 -0.29
N LEU A 95 10.76 19.41 0.66
CA LEU A 95 10.15 18.09 0.71
C LEU A 95 8.98 18.01 -0.27
N ALA A 96 9.01 17.00 -1.13
CA ALA A 96 7.95 16.68 -2.07
C ALA A 96 7.07 15.56 -1.50
N PRO A 97 5.75 15.78 -1.30
CA PRO A 97 4.84 14.73 -0.85
C PRO A 97 4.35 13.86 -2.02
N LEU A 98 4.20 12.56 -1.78
CA LEU A 98 3.51 11.60 -2.64
C LEU A 98 2.47 10.85 -1.82
N GLN A 99 1.20 11.00 -2.15
CA GLN A 99 0.12 10.29 -1.49
C GLN A 99 -0.17 8.97 -2.20
N VAL A 100 0.04 7.86 -1.49
CA VAL A 100 -0.36 6.52 -1.92
C VAL A 100 -1.63 6.14 -1.17
N PHE A 101 -2.73 5.96 -1.89
CA PHE A 101 -4.03 5.72 -1.28
C PHE A 101 -4.87 4.71 -2.05
N GLN A 102 -5.62 3.90 -1.30
CA GLN A 102 -6.65 3.01 -1.82
C GLN A 102 -7.94 3.24 -1.02
N PRO A 103 -9.11 3.29 -1.67
CA PRO A 103 -10.37 3.55 -0.97
C PRO A 103 -10.86 2.34 -0.16
N PHE A 104 -10.37 1.13 -0.48
CA PHE A 104 -10.68 -0.12 0.21
C PHE A 104 -9.40 -0.96 0.31
N PHE A 105 -9.00 -1.34 1.52
CA PHE A 105 -7.79 -2.12 1.77
C PHE A 105 -7.79 -2.77 3.15
N VAL A 106 -6.91 -3.76 3.35
CA VAL A 106 -6.66 -4.42 4.65
C VAL A 106 -5.31 -4.01 5.24
N GLU A 107 -5.24 -3.79 6.54
CA GLU A 107 -3.99 -3.51 7.24
C GLU A 107 -3.69 -4.60 8.28
N ASN A 108 -2.52 -5.21 8.18
CA ASN A 108 -2.06 -6.22 9.14
C ASN A 108 -1.27 -5.56 10.27
N SER A 109 -1.73 -5.77 11.51
CA SER A 109 -0.99 -5.47 12.73
C SER A 109 -0.26 -6.73 13.21
N LEU A 110 1.07 -6.70 13.10
CA LEU A 110 1.98 -7.76 13.52
C LEU A 110 3.01 -7.16 14.49
N PRO A 111 3.50 -7.93 15.49
CA PRO A 111 4.68 -7.55 16.24
C PRO A 111 5.91 -7.49 15.33
N TYR A 112 7.02 -6.96 15.85
CA TYR A 112 8.30 -6.96 15.12
C TYR A 112 8.88 -8.37 14.96
N SER A 113 8.85 -9.15 16.03
CA SER A 113 9.30 -10.55 16.08
C SER A 113 8.51 -11.33 17.13
N VAL A 114 8.56 -12.66 17.04
CA VAL A 114 7.92 -13.60 17.97
C VAL A 114 8.84 -14.78 18.26
N ALA A 115 8.73 -15.38 19.44
CA ALA A 115 9.44 -16.62 19.74
C ALA A 115 8.72 -17.82 19.11
N HIS A 116 9.49 -18.82 18.71
CA HIS A 116 8.99 -20.09 18.20
C HIS A 116 8.03 -20.77 19.18
N GLY A 117 6.89 -21.25 18.67
CA GLY A 117 5.87 -21.89 19.48
C GLY A 117 5.06 -20.96 20.40
N GLU A 118 5.41 -19.67 20.50
CA GLU A 118 4.61 -18.71 21.26
C GLU A 118 3.43 -18.20 20.42
N ALA A 119 2.24 -18.23 21.02
CA ALA A 119 1.04 -17.74 20.36
C ALA A 119 0.97 -16.21 20.45
N PHE A 120 0.66 -15.55 19.34
CA PHE A 120 0.41 -14.11 19.27
C PHE A 120 -0.90 -13.81 18.55
N MET A 121 -1.41 -12.59 18.72
CA MET A 121 -2.63 -12.15 18.08
C MET A 121 -2.31 -11.39 16.79
N LEU A 122 -2.60 -12.00 15.64
CA LEU A 122 -2.60 -11.32 14.35
C LEU A 122 -3.94 -10.60 14.19
N LYS A 123 -3.90 -9.30 13.89
CA LYS A 123 -5.10 -8.51 13.59
C LYS A 123 -5.03 -7.98 12.17
N ALA A 124 -6.13 -8.14 11.43
CA ALA A 124 -6.30 -7.55 10.13
C ALA A 124 -7.48 -6.58 10.16
N THR A 125 -7.22 -5.32 9.87
CA THR A 125 -8.25 -4.27 9.86
C THR A 125 -8.55 -3.86 8.44
N VAL A 126 -9.77 -4.12 7.99
CA VAL A 126 -10.27 -3.67 6.68
C VAL A 126 -10.86 -2.28 6.83
N MET A 127 -10.43 -1.36 5.97
CA MET A 127 -10.91 0.02 5.92
C MET A 127 -11.74 0.23 4.66
N ASN A 128 -12.91 0.84 4.81
CA ASN A 128 -13.74 1.28 3.69
C ASN A 128 -13.86 2.81 3.75
N TYR A 129 -13.22 3.51 2.83
CA TYR A 129 -13.32 4.96 2.66
C TYR A 129 -14.34 5.37 1.57
N LEU A 130 -15.10 4.42 1.02
CA LEU A 130 -16.18 4.71 0.09
C LEU A 130 -17.43 5.20 0.84
N PRO A 131 -18.29 5.99 0.18
CA PRO A 131 -19.52 6.49 0.78
C PRO A 131 -20.64 5.45 0.83
N THR A 132 -20.35 4.18 0.51
CA THR A 132 -21.34 3.09 0.43
C THR A 132 -20.89 1.90 1.27
N SER A 133 -21.87 1.18 1.82
CA SER A 133 -21.63 -0.07 2.53
C SER A 133 -21.27 -1.22 1.58
N MET A 134 -20.53 -2.20 2.09
CA MET A 134 -19.99 -3.31 1.32
C MET A 134 -20.07 -4.60 2.14
N GLN A 135 -20.31 -5.73 1.48
CA GLN A 135 -20.11 -7.04 2.10
C GLN A 135 -18.69 -7.50 1.80
N ILE A 136 -17.96 -7.84 2.86
CA ILE A 136 -16.55 -8.20 2.76
C ILE A 136 -16.31 -9.58 3.34
N ASP A 137 -15.33 -10.28 2.79
CA ASP A 137 -14.76 -11.51 3.34
C ASP A 137 -13.28 -11.27 3.66
N VAL A 138 -12.82 -11.76 4.81
CA VAL A 138 -11.46 -11.51 5.31
C VAL A 138 -10.83 -12.84 5.69
N GLN A 139 -9.77 -13.20 4.96
CA GLN A 139 -9.14 -14.51 5.09
C GLN A 139 -7.65 -14.38 5.36
N LEU A 140 -7.16 -15.16 6.34
CA LEU A 140 -5.73 -15.42 6.50
C LEU A 140 -5.41 -16.71 5.72
N GLN A 141 -4.47 -16.62 4.78
CA GLN A 141 -4.07 -17.74 3.96
C GLN A 141 -3.39 -18.83 4.80
N ASP A 142 -3.81 -20.08 4.62
CA ASP A 142 -3.18 -21.23 5.26
C ASP A 142 -1.71 -21.41 4.85
N SER A 143 -0.88 -21.80 5.83
CA SER A 143 0.55 -22.06 5.61
C SER A 143 1.02 -23.22 6.50
N PRO A 144 1.97 -24.06 6.02
CA PRO A 144 2.61 -25.06 6.87
C PRO A 144 3.45 -24.44 8.00
N ASP A 145 3.85 -23.17 7.90
CA ASP A 145 4.76 -22.49 8.83
C ASP A 145 4.09 -22.03 10.13
N PHE A 146 2.77 -22.08 10.23
CA PHE A 146 2.03 -21.71 11.44
C PHE A 146 0.72 -22.51 11.59
N THR A 147 0.08 -22.36 12.74
CA THR A 147 -1.36 -22.62 12.91
C THR A 147 -2.04 -21.32 13.26
N ALA A 148 -3.25 -21.09 12.72
CA ALA A 148 -4.06 -19.94 13.05
C ALA A 148 -5.46 -20.39 13.48
N VAL A 149 -5.95 -19.83 14.57
CA VAL A 149 -7.32 -20.08 15.06
C VAL A 149 -8.05 -18.73 15.09
N PRO A 150 -9.17 -18.56 14.35
CA PRO A 150 -9.97 -17.35 14.44
C PRO A 150 -10.41 -17.06 15.87
N VAL A 151 -10.39 -15.80 16.27
CA VAL A 151 -10.77 -15.35 17.62
C VAL A 151 -12.07 -14.56 17.54
N GLY A 152 -13.06 -14.96 18.33
CA GLY A 152 -14.39 -14.35 18.37
C GLY A 152 -15.35 -14.98 17.36
N ASP A 153 -16.42 -14.25 17.03
CA ASP A 153 -17.45 -14.71 16.10
C ASP A 153 -16.95 -14.57 14.65
N TYR A 154 -16.21 -15.58 14.20
CA TYR A 154 -15.80 -15.70 12.80
C TYR A 154 -17.02 -15.97 11.92
N GLN A 155 -17.19 -15.17 10.87
CA GLN A 155 -18.24 -15.29 9.87
C GLN A 155 -17.59 -15.30 8.50
N ASP A 156 -18.19 -16.01 7.54
CA ASP A 156 -17.70 -16.08 6.15
C ASP A 156 -17.77 -14.72 5.43
N SER A 157 -18.57 -13.78 5.96
CA SER A 157 -18.61 -12.41 5.46
C SER A 157 -19.13 -11.44 6.51
N TYR A 158 -18.79 -10.17 6.34
CA TYR A 158 -19.15 -9.07 7.23
C TYR A 158 -19.69 -7.90 6.45
N CYS A 159 -20.67 -7.22 7.02
CA CYS A 159 -21.13 -5.94 6.50
C CYS A 159 -20.25 -4.80 7.02
N LEU A 160 -19.54 -4.15 6.11
CA LEU A 160 -18.69 -3.02 6.37
C LEU A 160 -19.39 -1.73 5.90
N SER A 161 -19.78 -0.89 6.86
CA SER A 161 -20.45 0.38 6.58
C SER A 161 -19.57 1.36 5.78
N ALA A 162 -20.20 2.33 5.13
CA ALA A 162 -19.52 3.49 4.55
C ALA A 162 -18.61 4.19 5.57
N ASN A 163 -17.38 4.54 5.17
CA ASN A 163 -16.36 5.12 6.08
C ASN A 163 -16.08 4.26 7.32
N GLY A 164 -16.40 2.97 7.25
CA GLY A 164 -16.31 2.02 8.35
C GLY A 164 -14.98 1.29 8.40
N ARG A 165 -14.79 0.55 9.50
CA ARG A 165 -13.70 -0.41 9.63
C ARG A 165 -14.20 -1.72 10.23
N HIS A 166 -13.62 -2.82 9.81
CA HIS A 166 -13.83 -4.14 10.42
C HIS A 166 -12.48 -4.71 10.83
N THR A 167 -12.42 -5.48 11.92
CA THR A 167 -11.17 -6.13 12.35
C THR A 167 -11.41 -7.61 12.64
N SER A 168 -10.74 -8.45 11.88
CA SER A 168 -10.67 -9.89 12.09
C SER A 168 -9.37 -10.22 12.82
N SER A 169 -9.40 -11.25 13.67
CA SER A 169 -8.24 -11.60 14.51
C SER A 169 -8.05 -13.11 14.54
N TRP A 170 -6.79 -13.53 14.56
CA TRP A 170 -6.39 -14.93 14.69
C TRP A 170 -5.36 -15.07 15.81
N LEU A 171 -5.52 -16.10 16.62
CA LEU A 171 -4.47 -16.58 17.51
C LEU A 171 -3.53 -17.46 16.67
N VAL A 172 -2.33 -16.96 16.43
CA VAL A 172 -1.35 -17.59 15.54
C VAL A 172 -0.22 -18.16 16.37
N THR A 173 0.16 -19.41 16.08
CA THR A 173 1.34 -20.07 16.66
C THR A 173 2.30 -20.46 15.54
N PRO A 174 3.49 -19.83 15.45
CA PRO A 174 4.53 -20.20 14.49
C PRO A 174 5.08 -21.60 14.74
N LYS A 175 5.39 -22.32 13.66
CA LYS A 175 6.01 -23.65 13.64
C LYS A 175 7.41 -23.65 13.05
N SER A 176 7.71 -22.70 12.16
CA SER A 176 9.00 -22.57 11.48
C SER A 176 9.79 -21.38 12.05
N LEU A 177 11.12 -21.51 12.13
CA LEU A 177 12.04 -20.45 12.51
C LEU A 177 12.41 -19.56 11.31
N GLY A 178 12.83 -18.33 11.58
CA GLY A 178 13.25 -17.36 10.57
C GLY A 178 12.11 -16.51 10.03
N ASN A 179 12.19 -16.14 8.75
CA ASN A 179 11.23 -15.25 8.10
C ASN A 179 9.99 -16.02 7.66
N VAL A 180 8.84 -15.75 8.29
CA VAL A 180 7.54 -16.37 7.98
C VAL A 180 6.60 -15.35 7.33
N ASN A 181 5.96 -15.76 6.23
CA ASN A 181 5.02 -14.90 5.50
C ASN A 181 3.60 -15.05 6.02
N PHE A 182 2.97 -13.93 6.33
CA PHE A 182 1.55 -13.82 6.67
C PHE A 182 0.82 -13.09 5.55
N SER A 183 -0.06 -13.83 4.85
CA SER A 183 -0.85 -13.33 3.72
C SER A 183 -2.31 -13.23 4.14
N VAL A 184 -2.83 -12.01 4.20
CA VAL A 184 -4.25 -11.74 4.53
C VAL A 184 -4.90 -11.05 3.36
N SER A 185 -6.08 -11.53 2.95
CA SER A 185 -6.88 -10.92 1.90
C SER A 185 -8.22 -10.41 2.42
N ALA A 186 -8.65 -9.25 1.93
CA ALA A 186 -10.00 -8.75 2.06
C ALA A 186 -10.64 -8.62 0.68
N GLU A 187 -11.78 -9.28 0.47
CA GLU A 187 -12.53 -9.22 -0.79
C GLU A 187 -13.91 -8.62 -0.58
N ALA A 188 -14.25 -7.62 -1.38
CA ALA A 188 -15.62 -7.14 -1.51
C ALA A 188 -16.43 -8.13 -2.35
N GLN A 189 -17.47 -8.71 -1.77
CA GLN A 189 -18.31 -9.71 -2.42
C GLN A 189 -19.59 -9.08 -2.96
N GLN A 190 -20.02 -9.57 -4.12
CA GLN A 190 -21.36 -9.24 -4.61
C GLN A 190 -22.37 -10.07 -3.83
N SER A 191 -23.25 -9.39 -3.12
CA SER A 191 -24.29 -10.04 -2.32
C SER A 191 -25.66 -9.49 -2.65
N PRO A 192 -26.68 -10.37 -2.76
CA PRO A 192 -28.07 -9.94 -2.83
C PRO A 192 -28.61 -9.46 -1.48
N GLU A 193 -27.94 -9.76 -0.37
CA GLU A 193 -28.34 -9.35 0.97
C GLU A 193 -27.85 -7.93 1.28
N PRO A 194 -28.73 -7.02 1.73
CA PRO A 194 -28.32 -5.66 2.06
C PRO A 194 -27.53 -5.63 3.37
N CYS A 195 -26.56 -4.72 3.45
CA CYS A 195 -25.90 -4.40 4.69
C CYS A 195 -26.77 -3.45 5.51
N GLY A 196 -27.68 -4.05 6.29
CA GLY A 196 -28.71 -3.30 7.03
C GLY A 196 -29.77 -2.74 6.08
N SER A 197 -29.88 -1.41 6.01
CA SER A 197 -30.82 -0.74 5.10
C SER A 197 -30.21 -0.36 3.74
N GLU A 198 -28.91 -0.57 3.56
CA GLU A 198 -28.17 -0.16 2.36
C GLU A 198 -27.85 -1.35 1.46
N VAL A 199 -27.91 -1.13 0.15
CA VAL A 199 -27.45 -2.12 -0.83
C VAL A 199 -25.93 -2.18 -0.79
N ALA A 200 -25.39 -3.39 -0.58
CA ALA A 200 -23.95 -3.61 -0.61
C ALA A 200 -23.40 -3.32 -2.01
N THR A 201 -22.32 -2.54 -2.08
CA THR A 201 -21.65 -2.19 -3.33
C THR A 201 -20.31 -2.91 -3.43
N VAL A 202 -19.88 -3.17 -4.66
CA VAL A 202 -18.56 -3.73 -4.97
C VAL A 202 -17.80 -2.67 -5.77
N PRO A 203 -16.59 -2.28 -5.38
CA PRO A 203 -15.81 -1.30 -6.13
C PRO A 203 -15.42 -1.88 -7.49
N GLU A 204 -15.44 -1.02 -8.52
CA GLU A 204 -15.10 -1.40 -9.90
C GLU A 204 -13.61 -1.79 -10.04
N THR A 205 -12.75 -1.23 -9.18
CA THR A 205 -11.30 -1.48 -9.14
C THR A 205 -10.87 -1.79 -7.71
N GLY A 206 -9.95 -2.75 -7.54
CA GLY A 206 -9.47 -3.11 -6.20
C GLY A 206 -10.51 -3.85 -5.36
N ARG A 207 -11.31 -4.71 -6.01
CA ARG A 207 -12.32 -5.55 -5.34
C ARG A 207 -11.72 -6.41 -4.24
N LYS A 208 -10.46 -6.83 -4.42
CA LYS A 208 -9.71 -7.64 -3.47
C LYS A 208 -8.36 -6.99 -3.19
N ASP A 209 -8.01 -6.89 -1.93
CA ASP A 209 -6.69 -6.44 -1.47
C ASP A 209 -6.06 -7.52 -0.61
N THR A 210 -4.82 -7.88 -0.94
CA THR A 210 -4.05 -8.92 -0.26
C THR A 210 -2.75 -8.34 0.26
N VAL A 211 -2.51 -8.42 1.57
CA VAL A 211 -1.28 -7.97 2.22
C VAL A 211 -0.44 -9.17 2.63
N VAL A 212 0.80 -9.21 2.14
CA VAL A 212 1.82 -10.16 2.56
C VAL A 212 2.86 -9.43 3.40
N LYS A 213 2.96 -9.78 4.69
CA LYS A 213 4.02 -9.27 5.59
C LYS A 213 4.89 -10.42 6.09
N VAL A 214 6.18 -10.15 6.20
CA VAL A 214 7.16 -11.04 6.80
C VAL A 214 7.23 -10.77 8.30
N LEU A 215 7.23 -11.82 9.12
CA LEU A 215 7.49 -11.75 10.55
C LEU A 215 8.70 -12.63 10.89
N ILE A 216 9.56 -12.14 11.78
CA ILE A 216 10.74 -12.88 12.24
C ILE A 216 10.33 -13.79 13.41
N VAL A 217 10.67 -15.08 13.31
CA VAL A 217 10.45 -16.09 14.34
C VAL A 217 11.80 -16.59 14.88
N GLU A 218 12.01 -16.42 16.20
CA GLU A 218 13.28 -16.72 16.89
C GLU A 218 13.20 -17.92 17.85
#